data_AF-A0A8J6IBY9-F1
#
_entry.id   AF-A0A8J6IBY9-F1
#
_cell.length_a   1.000
_cell.length_b   1.000
_cell.length_c   1.000
_cell.angle_alpha   90.00
_cell.angle_beta   90.00
_cell.angle_gamma   90.00
#
_symmetry.space_group_name_H-M   'P 1'
#
loop_
_entity.id
_entity.type
_entity.pdbx_description
1 polymer ?
#
loop_
_entity_poly.entity_id
_entity_poly.type
_entity_poly.pdbx_seq_one_letter_code
_entity_poly.pdbx_strand_id
1 'polypeptide(L)'
;MATSKIGVQGARVPTDAALIAAARRGDGDAFDSLADRHRDAALKLVRRSMNGSAEELVDAAVAAVRTEMRAGTGPATAFRPYLLTTLRRQNSGPRRARRTRTGTASSA
;
A
#
# COMPACT_ATOMS: atom_id res chain seq x y z
N MET A 1 -45.03 4.79 4.82
CA MET A 1 -45.45 3.90 3.72
C MET A 1 -44.27 3.73 2.77
N ALA A 2 -44.04 2.49 2.34
CA ALA A 2 -42.96 2.02 1.44
C ALA A 2 -42.85 2.87 0.15
N THR A 3 -41.76 2.90 -0.61
CA THR A 3 -40.77 1.87 -0.91
C THR A 3 -39.56 2.53 -1.56
N SER A 4 -38.35 2.05 -1.28
CA SER A 4 -37.36 1.75 -2.33
C SER A 4 -36.15 1.10 -1.70
N LYS A 5 -36.19 -0.24 -1.73
CA LYS A 5 -34.98 -1.05 -1.75
C LYS A 5 -34.12 -0.59 -2.92
N ILE A 6 -33.06 0.17 -2.66
CA ILE A 6 -31.97 0.25 -3.63
C ILE A 6 -31.13 -0.99 -3.40
N GLY A 7 -31.22 -1.91 -4.36
CA GLY A 7 -30.59 -3.20 -4.30
C GLY A 7 -29.11 -3.08 -3.97
N VAL A 8 -28.66 -3.88 -3.01
CA VAL A 8 -27.28 -4.35 -2.94
C VAL A 8 -27.00 -5.18 -4.19
N GLN A 9 -26.80 -4.49 -5.31
CA GLN A 9 -26.15 -5.02 -6.50
C GLN A 9 -24.84 -5.64 -6.00
N GLY A 10 -24.60 -6.92 -6.29
CA GLY A 10 -23.36 -7.60 -5.93
C GLY A 10 -22.17 -6.74 -6.31
N ALA A 11 -21.55 -6.09 -5.32
CA ALA A 11 -20.53 -5.10 -5.56
C ALA A 11 -19.33 -5.83 -6.16
N ARG A 12 -19.17 -5.70 -7.48
CA ARG A 12 -18.03 -6.27 -8.19
C ARG A 12 -16.78 -5.72 -7.54
N VAL A 13 -16.01 -6.61 -6.92
CA VAL A 13 -14.75 -6.27 -6.26
C VAL A 13 -13.93 -5.41 -7.23
N PRO A 14 -13.61 -4.15 -6.89
CA PRO A 14 -12.97 -3.23 -7.82
C PRO A 14 -11.65 -3.80 -8.30
N THR A 15 -11.35 -3.64 -9.59
CA THR A 15 -10.10 -4.11 -10.18
C THR A 15 -8.92 -3.30 -9.63
N ASP A 16 -7.71 -3.87 -9.71
CA ASP A 16 -6.51 -3.16 -9.27
C ASP A 16 -6.31 -1.84 -10.02
N ALA A 17 -6.63 -1.80 -11.32
CA ALA A 17 -6.57 -0.56 -12.10
C ALA A 17 -7.52 0.51 -11.56
N ALA A 18 -8.75 0.14 -11.18
CA ALA A 18 -9.73 1.06 -10.60
C ALA A 18 -9.26 1.57 -9.22
N LEU A 19 -8.73 0.69 -8.39
CA LEU A 19 -8.18 1.05 -7.09
C LEU A 19 -6.94 1.95 -7.21
N ILE A 20 -6.05 1.70 -8.19
CA ILE A 20 -4.87 2.54 -8.43
C ILE A 20 -5.30 3.96 -8.81
N ALA A 21 -6.28 4.08 -9.71
CA ALA A 21 -6.79 5.37 -10.13
C ALA A 21 -7.44 6.14 -8.96
N ALA A 22 -8.20 5.45 -8.10
CA ALA A 22 -8.80 6.05 -6.91
C ALA A 22 -7.74 6.47 -5.87
N ALA A 23 -6.79 5.59 -5.55
CA ALA A 23 -5.71 5.87 -4.61
C ALA A 23 -4.85 7.06 -5.03
N ARG A 24 -4.57 7.23 -6.33
CA ARG A 24 -3.87 8.42 -6.86
C ARG A 24 -4.64 9.72 -6.67
N ARG A 25 -5.97 9.66 -6.56
CA ARG A 25 -6.82 10.82 -6.23
C ARG A 25 -6.95 11.06 -4.73
N GLY A 26 -6.30 10.25 -3.91
CA GLY A 26 -6.28 10.39 -2.45
C GLY A 26 -7.23 9.45 -1.69
N ASP A 27 -7.90 8.52 -2.38
CA ASP A 27 -8.77 7.52 -1.73
C ASP A 27 -7.92 6.53 -0.89
N GLY A 28 -8.02 6.65 0.43
CA GLY A 28 -7.28 5.84 1.39
C GLY A 28 -7.75 4.39 1.41
N ASP A 29 -9.06 4.16 1.38
CA ASP A 29 -9.65 2.82 1.43
C ASP A 29 -9.30 2.02 0.17
N ALA A 30 -9.22 2.71 -0.98
CA ALA A 30 -8.77 2.11 -2.22
C ALA A 30 -7.29 1.69 -2.16
N PHE A 31 -6.44 2.49 -1.53
CA PHE A 31 -5.05 2.15 -1.30
C PHE A 31 -4.92 0.96 -0.35
N ASP A 32 -5.66 0.96 0.75
CA ASP A 32 -5.62 -0.12 1.76
C ASP A 32 -6.07 -1.45 1.13
N SER A 33 -7.13 -1.41 0.32
CA SER A 33 -7.58 -2.57 -0.47
C SER A 33 -6.50 -3.12 -1.43
N LEU A 34 -5.70 -2.25 -2.07
CA LEU A 34 -4.56 -2.69 -2.89
C LEU A 34 -3.45 -3.29 -2.04
N ALA A 35 -3.11 -2.64 -0.93
CA ALA A 35 -2.06 -3.08 -0.03
C ALA A 35 -2.36 -4.48 0.50
N ASP A 36 -3.57 -4.71 1.01
CA ASP A 36 -3.99 -6.00 1.57
C ASP A 36 -3.93 -7.13 0.53
N ARG A 37 -4.44 -6.90 -0.68
CA ARG A 37 -4.41 -7.89 -1.77
C ARG A 37 -3.00 -8.33 -2.14
N HIS A 38 -2.03 -7.43 -2.03
CA HIS A 38 -0.66 -7.66 -2.49
C HIS A 38 0.33 -7.91 -1.35
N ARG A 39 -0.10 -7.78 -0.09
CA ARG A 39 0.73 -7.99 1.10
C ARG A 39 1.28 -9.41 1.16
N ASP A 40 0.45 -10.41 0.89
CA ASP A 40 0.88 -11.82 0.88
C ASP A 40 1.97 -12.11 -0.16
N ALA A 41 1.85 -11.51 -1.35
CA ALA A 41 2.86 -11.66 -2.39
C ALA A 41 4.20 -11.02 -1.99
N ALA A 42 4.15 -9.86 -1.32
CA ALA A 42 5.31 -9.16 -0.79
C ALA A 42 5.98 -9.97 0.33
N LEU A 43 5.21 -10.50 1.28
CA LEU A 43 5.71 -11.35 2.36
C LEU A 43 6.39 -12.61 1.83
N LYS A 44 5.76 -13.32 0.87
CA LYS A 44 6.35 -14.50 0.23
C LYS A 44 7.68 -14.20 -0.46
N LEU A 45 7.82 -13.02 -1.08
CA LEU A 45 9.07 -12.59 -1.72
C LEU A 45 10.19 -12.42 -0.69
N VAL A 46 9.89 -11.84 0.46
CA VAL A 46 10.92 -11.44 1.43
C VAL A 46 11.32 -12.56 2.37
N ARG A 47 10.36 -13.37 2.82
CA ARG A 47 10.62 -14.52 3.71
C ARG A 47 11.64 -15.52 3.15
N ARG A 48 11.81 -15.59 1.82
CA ARG A 48 12.82 -16.46 1.18
C ARG A 48 14.25 -15.92 1.22
N SER A 49 14.44 -14.67 1.62
CA SER A 49 15.69 -13.92 1.44
C SER A 49 16.27 -13.34 2.73
N MET A 50 15.54 -13.40 3.85
CA MET A 50 16.00 -12.84 5.12
C MET A 50 15.61 -13.71 6.31
N ASN A 51 16.40 -13.58 7.37
CA ASN A 51 16.10 -14.12 8.70
C ASN A 51 15.73 -12.89 9.56
N GLY A 52 14.44 -12.61 9.75
CA GLY A 52 13.96 -11.41 10.46
C GLY A 52 12.48 -11.09 10.22
N SER A 53 12.04 -9.90 10.67
CA SER A 53 10.66 -9.42 10.50
C SER A 53 10.39 -9.02 9.04
N ALA A 54 9.82 -9.93 8.27
CA ALA A 54 9.42 -9.65 6.88
C ALA A 54 8.25 -8.65 6.84
N GLU A 55 7.40 -8.70 7.85
CA GLU A 55 6.22 -7.86 8.03
C GLU A 55 6.61 -6.37 8.15
N GLU A 56 7.61 -6.06 8.99
CA GLU A 56 8.08 -4.68 9.17
C GLU A 56 8.64 -4.10 7.86
N LEU A 57 9.39 -4.89 7.09
CA LEU A 57 9.90 -4.44 5.80
C LEU A 57 8.76 -4.23 4.79
N VAL A 58 7.76 -5.11 4.77
CA VAL A 58 6.60 -4.96 3.89
C VAL A 58 5.80 -3.72 4.25
N ASP A 59 5.58 -3.46 5.54
CA ASP A 59 4.84 -2.28 5.99
C ASP A 59 5.59 -0.98 5.66
N ALA A 60 6.92 -0.97 5.83
CA ALA A 60 7.76 0.15 5.40
C ALA A 60 7.70 0.38 3.89
N ALA A 61 7.66 -0.69 3.07
CA ALA A 61 7.51 -0.59 1.63
C ALA A 61 6.13 -0.06 1.23
N VAL A 62 5.06 -0.55 1.85
CA VAL A 62 3.69 -0.06 1.62
C VAL A 62 3.58 1.43 1.98
N ALA A 63 4.15 1.87 3.11
CA ALA A 63 4.16 3.27 3.52
C ALA A 63 4.92 4.17 2.53
N ALA A 64 6.05 3.69 1.99
CA ALA A 64 6.80 4.40 0.95
C ALA A 64 5.96 4.57 -0.32
N VAL A 65 5.33 3.48 -0.80
CA VAL A 65 4.47 3.53 -1.99
C VAL A 65 3.27 4.47 -1.78
N ARG A 66 2.67 4.51 -0.58
CA ARG A 66 1.59 5.45 -0.26
C ARG A 66 2.06 6.90 -0.43
N THR A 67 3.25 7.21 0.08
CA THR A 67 3.86 8.54 -0.03
C THR A 67 4.12 8.90 -1.49
N GLU A 68 4.69 7.98 -2.27
CA GLU A 68 4.94 8.17 -3.71
C GLU A 68 3.65 8.35 -4.51
N MET A 69 2.59 7.59 -4.21
CA MET A 69 1.29 7.75 -4.86
C MET A 69 0.66 9.12 -4.56
N ARG A 70 0.73 9.59 -3.30
CA ARG A 70 0.26 10.93 -2.91
C ARG A 70 1.06 12.06 -3.56
N ALA A 71 2.36 11.84 -3.78
CA ALA A 71 3.22 12.77 -4.50
C ALA A 71 3.05 12.70 -6.04
N GLY A 72 2.22 11.79 -6.55
CA GLY A 72 2.00 11.59 -7.98
C GLY A 72 3.09 10.78 -8.72
N THR A 73 4.16 10.37 -8.01
CA THR A 73 5.33 9.65 -8.56
C THR A 73 5.22 8.11 -8.46
N GLY A 74 4.20 7.61 -7.76
CA GLY A 74 3.93 6.18 -7.59
C GLY A 74 3.32 5.48 -8.82
N PRO A 75 2.91 4.20 -8.69
CA PRO A 75 2.41 3.39 -9.81
C PRO A 75 1.16 4.01 -10.46
N ALA A 76 1.13 4.00 -11.79
CA ALA A 76 -0.02 4.45 -12.59
C ALA A 76 -0.90 3.29 -13.07
N THR A 77 -0.32 2.10 -13.26
CA THR A 77 -0.99 0.96 -13.91
C THR A 77 -0.78 -0.38 -13.23
N ALA A 78 0.38 -0.61 -12.59
CA ALA A 78 0.72 -1.91 -12.02
C ALA A 78 1.30 -1.79 -10.60
N PHE A 79 0.44 -1.99 -9.59
CA PHE A 79 0.81 -1.84 -8.18
C PHE A 79 1.77 -2.93 -7.69
N ARG A 80 1.43 -4.20 -7.90
CA ARG A 80 2.22 -5.34 -7.41
C ARG A 80 3.69 -5.30 -7.85
N PRO A 81 4.04 -5.22 -9.15
CA PRO A 81 5.45 -5.21 -9.55
C PRO A 81 6.20 -3.97 -9.03
N TYR A 82 5.50 -2.85 -8.86
CA TYR A 82 6.07 -1.65 -8.24
C TYR A 82 6.40 -1.90 -6.77
N LEU A 83 5.44 -2.41 -5.98
CA LEU A 83 5.64 -2.77 -4.58
C LEU A 83 6.81 -3.76 -4.41
N LEU A 84 6.86 -4.81 -5.22
CA LEU A 84 7.96 -5.80 -5.16
C LEU A 84 9.32 -5.18 -5.51
N THR A 85 9.36 -4.21 -6.44
CA THR A 85 10.58 -3.49 -6.79
C THR A 85 11.04 -2.59 -5.65
N THR A 86 10.13 -1.80 -5.07
CA THR A 86 10.41 -0.97 -3.89
C THR A 86 10.92 -1.83 -2.74
N LEU A 87 10.29 -2.98 -2.50
CA LEU A 87 10.67 -3.93 -1.46
C LEU A 87 12.08 -4.52 -1.69
N ARG A 88 12.42 -4.92 -2.92
CA ARG A 88 13.78 -5.38 -3.27
C ARG A 88 14.83 -4.30 -3.04
N ARG A 89 14.54 -3.05 -3.43
CA ARG A 89 15.45 -1.92 -3.20
C ARG A 89 15.70 -1.68 -1.72
N GLN A 90 14.67 -1.81 -0.88
CA GLN A 90 14.82 -1.68 0.57
C GLN A 90 15.57 -2.86 1.20
N ASN A 91 15.37 -4.08 0.69
CA ASN A 91 16.09 -5.27 1.15
C ASN A 91 17.58 -5.27 0.76
N SER A 92 17.92 -4.77 -0.43
CA SER A 92 19.30 -4.75 -0.96
C SER A 92 20.05 -3.44 -0.70
N GLY A 93 19.35 -2.38 -0.29
CA GLY A 93 19.96 -1.07 -0.02
C GLY A 93 20.77 -1.07 1.28
N PRO A 94 21.68 -0.10 1.47
CA PRO A 94 22.33 0.09 2.76
C PRO A 94 21.24 0.29 3.82
N ARG A 95 21.33 -0.43 4.94
CA ARG A 95 20.45 -0.27 6.11
C ARG A 95 20.58 1.16 6.65
N ARG A 96 19.91 2.10 6.01
CA ARG A 96 19.88 3.48 6.46
C ARG A 96 18.95 3.48 7.67
N ALA A 97 19.54 3.36 8.87
CA ALA A 97 18.85 3.54 10.13
C ALA A 97 18.10 4.88 10.08
N ARG A 98 16.81 4.84 9.77
CA ARG A 98 15.98 6.05 9.72
C ARG A 98 15.38 6.24 11.10
N ARG A 99 16.13 6.96 11.91
CA ARG A 99 15.65 7.65 13.10
C ARG A 99 14.64 8.71 12.65
N THR A 100 13.34 8.44 12.77
CA THR A 100 12.33 9.49 12.78
C THR A 100 12.17 10.00 14.21
N ARG A 101 12.98 11.01 14.54
CA ARG A 101 12.47 12.09 15.39
C ARG A 101 11.55 12.93 14.51
N THR A 102 10.26 12.84 14.77
CA THR A 102 9.33 13.95 14.61
C THR A 102 8.42 13.89 15.81
N GLY A 103 8.90 14.45 16.91
CA GLY A 103 8.00 15.12 17.84
C GLY A 103 7.62 16.44 17.19
N THR A 104 6.33 16.69 17.05
CA THR A 104 5.77 18.03 17.04
C THR A 104 4.43 17.95 17.75
N ALA A 105 4.35 18.71 18.83
CA ALA A 105 3.19 18.96 19.66
C ALA A 105 2.04 19.62 18.86
N SER A 106 0.82 19.22 19.20
CA SER A 106 -0.47 19.94 19.05
C SER A 106 -1.58 18.88 19.20
N SER A 107 -2.63 19.01 20.00
CA SER A 107 -3.09 20.03 20.94
C SER A 107 -4.41 19.48 21.51
N ALA A 108 -4.54 19.41 22.83
CA ALA A 108 -5.78 19.49 23.62
C ALA A 108 -5.42 19.32 25.10
#